data_AF-A0A4Q6BEW3-F1
#
_entry.id   AF-A0A4Q6BEW3-F1
#
_cell.length_a   1.000
_cell.length_b   1.000
_cell.length_c   1.000
_cell.angle_alpha   90.00
_cell.angle_beta   90.00
_cell.angle_gamma   90.00
#
_symmetry.space_group_name_H-M   'P 1'
#
loop_
_entity.id
_entity.type
_entity.pdbx_description
1 polymer ?
#
loop_
_entity_poly.entity_id
_entity_poly.type
_entity_poly.pdbx_seq_one_letter_code
_entity_poly.pdbx_strand_id
1 'polypeptide(L)'
;MTRTFTVFLAAFFLLFWSTGAVAQTQVFSPTIKTVKFFRSGDQTTFPVIQLNSSDVLQLEFDDLDTRVKNYYYSFQLCNADWTPSMLTTFDYIRGFQSTRITTYRNSSLVTIPYVHYQATIPDRNSAPSRAGNYLLRVFLNNDTTQMVFTKRFVVATNLAKIGAAVQQPFNASLFRTGQKLQLAVTTDQRIKVMSPQDLKVVVLQNQNFQTALYIDRPTIWRGNYFEYSDEAITGMEAAREFRWLDMRSLRLRSDRMETLDNRKDSVHVYVK
;
A
#
# COMPACT_ATOMS: atom_id res chain seq x y z
N MET A 1 64.41 12.45 32.32
CA MET A 1 63.35 11.43 32.22
C MET A 1 62.04 12.16 31.93
N THR A 2 61.77 12.45 30.67
CA THR A 2 60.59 13.23 30.23
C THR A 2 59.78 12.35 29.27
N ARG A 3 58.62 11.89 29.73
CA ARG A 3 57.70 11.05 28.95
C ARG A 3 56.77 11.94 28.14
N THR A 4 56.90 11.91 26.83
CA THR A 4 55.94 12.50 25.88
C THR A 4 54.76 11.53 25.68
N PHE A 5 53.56 11.97 26.01
CA PHE A 5 52.32 11.24 25.72
C PHE A 5 51.84 11.61 24.32
N THR A 6 51.82 10.64 23.41
CA THR A 6 51.20 10.77 22.08
C THR A 6 49.72 10.37 22.20
N VAL A 7 48.81 11.33 22.02
CA VAL A 7 47.37 11.07 21.96
C VAL A 7 47.01 10.69 20.52
N PHE A 8 46.62 9.43 20.31
CA PHE A 8 46.05 8.97 19.05
C PHE A 8 44.58 9.37 18.97
N LEU A 9 44.24 10.28 18.04
CA LEU A 9 42.86 10.66 17.73
C LEU A 9 42.28 9.63 16.76
N ALA A 10 41.46 8.70 17.24
CA ALA A 10 40.74 7.75 16.41
C ALA A 10 39.54 8.45 15.73
N ALA A 11 39.64 8.72 14.43
CA ALA A 11 38.55 9.24 13.62
C ALA A 11 37.48 8.14 13.42
N PHE A 12 36.34 8.29 14.09
CA PHE A 12 35.19 7.39 13.95
C PHE A 12 34.48 7.71 12.62
N PHE A 13 34.77 6.93 11.57
CA PHE A 13 34.02 6.97 10.32
C PHE A 13 32.60 6.43 10.58
N LEU A 14 31.63 7.33 10.73
CA LEU A 14 30.20 6.98 10.68
C LEU A 14 29.88 6.56 9.24
N LEU A 15 29.99 5.26 8.96
CA LEU A 15 29.36 4.64 7.81
C LEU A 15 27.85 4.83 7.97
N PHE A 16 27.30 5.82 7.27
CA PHE A 16 25.87 5.90 7.03
C PHE A 16 25.48 4.72 6.15
N TRP A 17 25.04 3.63 6.79
CA TRP A 17 24.31 2.59 6.09
C TRP A 17 23.04 3.24 5.55
N SER A 18 23.01 3.48 4.24
CA SER A 18 21.77 3.80 3.56
C SER A 18 20.85 2.58 3.67
N THR A 19 19.99 2.59 4.67
CA THR A 19 18.85 1.67 4.68
C THR A 19 18.05 2.02 3.45
N GLY A 20 18.05 1.13 2.45
CA GLY A 20 17.22 1.30 1.26
C GLY A 20 15.80 1.58 1.72
N ALA A 21 15.28 2.77 1.39
CA ALA A 21 13.96 3.17 1.84
C ALA A 21 12.95 2.13 1.34
N VAL A 22 12.32 1.40 2.26
CA VAL A 22 11.25 0.46 1.93
C VAL A 22 10.18 1.26 1.22
N ALA A 23 9.82 0.85 0.01
CA ALA A 23 8.92 1.62 -0.81
C ALA A 23 7.50 1.56 -0.20
N GLN A 24 7.05 2.67 0.38
CA GLN A 24 5.82 2.75 1.17
C GLN A 24 4.76 3.61 0.50
N THR A 25 3.51 3.41 0.92
CA THR A 25 2.43 4.37 0.65
C THR A 25 2.68 5.61 1.49
N GLN A 26 2.90 6.76 0.85
CA GLN A 26 3.19 8.00 1.53
C GLN A 26 2.63 9.19 0.75
N VAL A 27 2.16 10.22 1.46
CA VAL A 27 1.79 11.51 0.87
C VAL A 27 2.82 12.53 1.32
N PHE A 28 3.52 13.14 0.36
CA PHE A 28 4.61 14.09 0.62
C PHE A 28 4.11 15.53 0.61
N SER A 29 3.12 15.85 -0.23
CA SER A 29 2.55 17.19 -0.30
C SER A 29 1.50 17.41 0.80
N PRO A 30 1.60 18.50 1.60
CA PRO A 30 0.63 18.79 2.65
C PRO A 30 -0.74 19.22 2.11
N THR A 31 -0.81 19.71 0.86
CA THR A 31 -2.05 20.16 0.21
C THR A 31 -2.88 19.00 -0.35
N ILE A 32 -2.27 17.82 -0.50
CA ILE A 32 -2.96 16.65 -1.02
C ILE A 32 -3.72 15.94 0.09
N LYS A 33 -5.01 15.70 -0.16
CA LYS A 33 -5.92 15.00 0.74
C LYS A 33 -6.67 13.90 0.01
N THR A 34 -7.29 13.03 0.80
CA THR A 34 -8.25 12.03 0.33
C THR A 34 -7.71 11.10 -0.78
N VAL A 35 -6.42 10.74 -0.74
CA VAL A 35 -5.85 9.86 -1.77
C VAL A 35 -6.44 8.46 -1.65
N LYS A 36 -7.35 8.13 -2.54
CA LYS A 36 -8.01 6.83 -2.68
C LYS A 36 -7.48 6.10 -3.91
N PHE A 37 -7.18 4.83 -3.74
CA PHE A 37 -6.74 3.97 -4.84
C PHE A 37 -7.30 2.56 -4.63
N PHE A 38 -8.23 2.17 -5.49
CA PHE A 38 -9.09 1.00 -5.28
C PHE A 38 -9.52 0.39 -6.62
N ARG A 39 -10.08 -0.82 -6.61
CA ARG A 39 -10.62 -1.44 -7.82
C ARG A 39 -11.88 -0.72 -8.27
N SER A 40 -12.01 -0.40 -9.56
CA SER A 40 -13.21 0.27 -10.04
C SER A 40 -14.47 -0.54 -9.69
N GLY A 41 -15.48 0.13 -9.15
CA GLY A 41 -16.70 -0.48 -8.63
C GLY A 41 -16.64 -0.92 -7.16
N ASP A 42 -15.46 -1.03 -6.54
CA ASP A 42 -15.30 -1.46 -5.14
C ASP A 42 -14.22 -0.64 -4.40
N GLN A 43 -14.67 0.37 -3.66
CA GLN A 43 -13.81 1.24 -2.84
C GLN A 43 -13.25 0.55 -1.58
N THR A 44 -13.72 -0.64 -1.25
CA THR A 44 -13.34 -1.34 -0.01
C THR A 44 -12.19 -2.30 -0.21
N THR A 45 -11.81 -2.59 -1.45
CA THR A 45 -10.80 -3.60 -1.77
C THR A 45 -9.40 -3.03 -1.87
N PHE A 46 -8.43 -3.86 -1.52
CA PHE A 46 -7.03 -3.59 -1.78
C PHE A 46 -6.80 -3.50 -3.31
N PRO A 47 -6.06 -2.49 -3.81
CA PRO A 47 -5.83 -2.33 -5.24
C PRO A 47 -5.03 -3.51 -5.83
N VAL A 48 -5.74 -4.41 -6.48
CA VAL A 48 -5.18 -5.54 -7.23
C VAL A 48 -5.83 -5.59 -8.60
N ILE A 49 -5.01 -5.84 -9.63
CA ILE A 49 -5.49 -6.15 -10.98
C ILE A 49 -4.86 -7.45 -11.46
N GLN A 50 -5.61 -8.21 -12.25
CA GLN A 50 -5.06 -9.38 -12.94
C GLN A 50 -4.27 -8.93 -14.19
N LEU A 51 -3.06 -9.45 -14.35
CA LEU A 51 -2.22 -9.21 -15.52
C LEU A 51 -2.93 -9.66 -16.80
N ASN A 52 -2.89 -8.84 -17.85
CA ASN A 52 -3.58 -9.07 -19.13
C ASN A 52 -5.10 -9.24 -19.02
N SER A 53 -5.73 -8.65 -17.99
CA SER A 53 -7.19 -8.58 -17.85
C SER A 53 -7.72 -7.18 -18.20
N SER A 54 -9.04 -7.04 -18.19
CA SER A 54 -9.73 -5.74 -18.26
C SER A 54 -9.93 -5.09 -16.89
N ASP A 55 -9.30 -5.61 -15.83
CA ASP A 55 -9.38 -5.00 -14.50
C ASP A 55 -8.77 -3.61 -14.52
N VAL A 56 -9.46 -2.67 -13.89
CA VAL A 56 -8.98 -1.29 -13.74
C VAL A 56 -9.11 -0.83 -12.30
N LEU A 57 -8.14 -0.02 -11.90
CA LEU A 57 -8.10 0.71 -10.64
C LEU A 57 -8.49 2.16 -10.87
N GLN A 58 -9.11 2.75 -9.87
CA GLN A 58 -9.49 4.15 -9.84
C GLN A 58 -8.63 4.87 -8.80
N LEU A 59 -7.90 5.89 -9.26
CA LEU A 59 -7.18 6.83 -8.43
C LEU A 59 -8.01 8.11 -8.30
N GLU A 60 -8.18 8.57 -7.07
CA GLU A 60 -8.82 9.85 -6.75
C GLU A 60 -8.03 10.56 -5.65
N PHE A 61 -7.89 11.87 -5.77
CA PHE A 61 -7.31 12.72 -4.72
C PHE A 61 -7.71 14.19 -4.90
N ASP A 62 -7.61 14.95 -3.82
CA ASP A 62 -7.94 16.38 -3.80
C ASP A 62 -6.68 17.21 -3.53
N ASP A 63 -6.50 18.31 -4.26
CA ASP A 63 -5.47 19.32 -4.01
C ASP A 63 -6.11 20.61 -3.48
N LEU A 64 -5.77 20.97 -2.23
CA LEU A 64 -6.29 22.17 -1.57
C LEU A 64 -5.63 23.48 -2.04
N ASP A 65 -4.62 23.45 -2.92
CA ASP A 65 -3.99 24.66 -3.49
C ASP A 65 -4.92 25.38 -4.51
N THR A 66 -6.04 24.76 -4.93
CA THR A 66 -7.06 25.30 -5.86
C THR A 66 -6.57 25.62 -7.29
N ARG A 67 -5.26 25.70 -7.51
CA ARG A 67 -4.66 25.85 -8.83
C ARG A 67 -4.59 24.50 -9.54
N VAL A 68 -4.98 24.50 -10.81
CA VAL A 68 -4.79 23.33 -11.67
C VAL A 68 -3.29 23.12 -11.89
N LYS A 69 -2.82 21.91 -11.65
CA LYS A 69 -1.42 21.50 -11.78
C LYS A 69 -1.30 20.29 -12.70
N ASN A 70 -0.12 20.11 -13.27
CA ASN A 70 0.17 19.02 -14.17
C ASN A 70 0.66 17.80 -13.40
N TYR A 71 -0.28 16.98 -12.94
CA TYR A 71 0.03 15.69 -12.31
C TYR A 71 0.29 14.61 -13.36
N TYR A 72 1.29 13.79 -13.08
CA TYR A 72 1.64 12.61 -13.85
C TYR A 72 1.72 11.42 -12.89
N TYR A 73 1.48 10.21 -13.42
CA TYR A 73 1.79 8.99 -12.71
C TYR A 73 2.71 8.08 -13.50
N SER A 74 3.45 7.23 -12.79
CA SER A 74 4.22 6.12 -13.33
C SER A 74 4.16 4.91 -12.39
N PHE A 75 4.71 3.79 -12.85
CA PHE A 75 4.80 2.56 -12.08
C PHE A 75 6.25 2.30 -11.67
N GLN A 76 6.45 1.83 -10.45
CA GLN A 76 7.72 1.28 -9.98
C GLN A 76 7.48 -0.17 -9.56
N LEU A 77 8.08 -1.11 -10.29
CA LEU A 77 8.08 -2.51 -9.90
C LEU A 77 8.96 -2.70 -8.65
N CYS A 78 8.47 -3.50 -7.72
CA CYS A 78 9.10 -3.81 -6.45
C CYS A 78 9.19 -5.33 -6.25
N ASN A 79 10.18 -5.74 -5.46
CA ASN A 79 10.31 -7.11 -4.97
C ASN A 79 9.24 -7.42 -3.90
N ALA A 80 9.22 -8.67 -3.42
CA ALA A 80 8.27 -9.13 -2.40
C ALA A 80 8.34 -8.32 -1.10
N ASP A 81 9.51 -7.78 -0.76
CA ASP A 81 9.77 -6.95 0.41
C ASP A 81 9.55 -5.44 0.17
N TRP A 82 8.97 -5.07 -0.97
CA TRP A 82 8.76 -3.69 -1.41
C TRP A 82 10.04 -2.89 -1.70
N THR A 83 11.20 -3.53 -1.84
CA THR A 83 12.38 -2.84 -2.41
C THR A 83 12.20 -2.64 -3.91
N PRO A 84 12.68 -1.53 -4.51
CA PRO A 84 12.64 -1.36 -5.97
C PRO A 84 13.33 -2.53 -6.69
N SER A 85 12.68 -3.03 -7.74
CA SER A 85 13.28 -4.04 -8.61
C SER A 85 14.46 -3.45 -9.39
N MET A 86 15.45 -4.29 -9.70
CA MET A 86 16.58 -3.95 -10.56
C MET A 86 16.20 -3.86 -12.05
N LEU A 87 14.98 -4.27 -12.42
CA LEU A 87 14.51 -4.22 -13.80
C LEU A 87 14.33 -2.78 -14.28
N THR A 88 14.60 -2.56 -15.56
CA THR A 88 14.37 -1.25 -16.18
C THR A 88 12.89 -1.05 -16.42
N THR A 89 12.44 0.20 -16.49
CA THR A 89 11.01 0.50 -16.65
C THR A 89 10.44 -0.03 -17.96
N PHE A 90 11.26 -0.16 -19.02
CA PHE A 90 10.88 -0.80 -20.28
C PHE A 90 10.58 -2.31 -20.15
N ASP A 91 11.13 -2.98 -19.14
CA ASP A 91 10.90 -4.41 -18.92
C ASP A 91 9.53 -4.73 -18.32
N TYR A 92 8.90 -3.74 -17.68
CA TYR A 92 7.66 -3.93 -16.90
C TYR A 92 6.55 -2.91 -17.17
N ILE A 93 6.79 -1.88 -17.99
CA ILE A 93 5.77 -0.94 -18.47
C ILE A 93 5.65 -1.10 -19.99
N ARG A 94 4.46 -1.44 -20.47
CA ARG A 94 4.10 -1.40 -21.88
C ARG A 94 3.59 0.00 -22.23
N GLY A 95 4.26 0.65 -23.18
CA GLY A 95 3.89 1.98 -23.68
C GLY A 95 4.67 3.11 -22.98
N PHE A 96 4.00 4.21 -22.66
CA PHE A 96 4.60 5.38 -22.04
C PHE A 96 4.99 5.12 -20.59
N GLN A 97 6.16 5.62 -20.20
CA GLN A 97 6.74 5.48 -18.86
C GLN A 97 6.01 6.31 -17.80
N SER A 98 5.37 7.40 -18.23
CA SER A 98 4.51 8.23 -17.41
C SER A 98 3.28 8.68 -18.19
N THR A 99 2.18 8.93 -17.48
CA THR A 99 0.91 9.37 -18.07
C THR A 99 0.39 10.58 -17.32
N ARG A 100 -0.07 11.60 -18.06
CA ARG A 100 -0.67 12.81 -17.47
C ARG A 100 -2.07 12.52 -16.96
N ILE A 101 -2.38 13.01 -15.77
CA ILE A 101 -3.74 13.00 -15.23
C ILE A 101 -4.48 14.21 -15.79
N THR A 102 -5.40 13.97 -16.72
CA THR A 102 -6.13 15.03 -17.43
C THR A 102 -7.55 15.22 -16.92
N THR A 103 -8.10 14.25 -16.18
CA THR A 103 -9.45 14.35 -15.61
C THR A 103 -9.36 15.04 -14.26
N TYR A 104 -9.84 16.28 -14.20
CA TYR A 104 -9.95 17.05 -12.97
C TYR A 104 -11.17 17.97 -13.00
N ARG A 105 -11.61 18.39 -11.81
CA ARG A 105 -12.69 19.38 -11.65
C ARG A 105 -12.45 20.25 -10.42
N ASN A 106 -12.80 21.52 -10.52
CA ASN A 106 -12.83 22.41 -9.37
C ASN A 106 -14.01 22.05 -8.47
N SER A 107 -13.82 22.14 -7.16
CA SER A 107 -14.89 22.04 -6.18
C SER A 107 -15.92 23.16 -6.36
N SER A 108 -17.17 22.91 -6.00
CA SER A 108 -18.27 23.88 -6.06
C SER A 108 -19.10 23.81 -4.78
N LEU A 109 -19.54 24.97 -4.28
CA LEU A 109 -20.41 25.07 -3.08
C LEU A 109 -19.83 24.37 -1.83
N VAL A 110 -18.53 24.54 -1.60
CA VAL A 110 -17.81 23.98 -0.44
C VAL A 110 -17.15 25.08 0.38
N THR A 111 -16.99 24.85 1.69
CA THR A 111 -16.29 25.78 2.60
C THR A 111 -14.79 25.82 2.35
N ILE A 112 -14.18 24.66 2.08
CA ILE A 112 -12.75 24.52 1.78
C ILE A 112 -12.62 24.18 0.30
N PRO A 113 -12.15 25.11 -0.56
CA PRO A 113 -11.99 24.86 -1.99
C PRO A 113 -10.87 23.85 -2.28
N TYR A 114 -11.05 23.06 -3.34
CA TYR A 114 -10.06 22.08 -3.82
C TYR A 114 -10.21 21.82 -5.32
N VAL A 115 -9.17 21.23 -5.93
CA VAL A 115 -9.26 20.61 -7.25
C VAL A 115 -9.23 19.09 -7.07
N HIS A 116 -10.25 18.42 -7.57
CA HIS A 116 -10.33 16.96 -7.55
C HIS A 116 -9.72 16.38 -8.82
N TYR A 117 -8.83 15.42 -8.67
CA TYR A 117 -8.19 14.70 -9.77
C TYR A 117 -8.61 13.23 -9.77
N GLN A 118 -8.75 12.67 -10.97
CA GLN A 118 -9.13 11.28 -11.18
C GLN A 118 -8.29 10.65 -12.30
N ALA A 119 -7.90 9.38 -12.13
CA ALA A 119 -7.31 8.58 -13.18
C ALA A 119 -7.82 7.14 -13.14
N THR A 120 -7.93 6.52 -14.31
CA THR A 120 -8.18 5.07 -14.45
C THR A 120 -6.88 4.40 -14.84
N ILE A 121 -6.50 3.34 -14.13
CA ILE A 121 -5.20 2.66 -14.25
C ILE A 121 -5.44 1.17 -14.48
N PRO A 122 -4.78 0.52 -15.46
CA PRO A 122 -3.83 1.09 -16.41
C PRO A 122 -4.48 1.97 -17.48
N ASP A 123 -3.68 2.84 -18.12
CA ASP A 123 -4.09 3.55 -19.33
C ASP A 123 -3.85 2.68 -20.57
N ARG A 124 -4.58 2.92 -21.67
CA ARG A 124 -4.42 2.18 -22.92
C ARG A 124 -2.99 2.20 -23.46
N ASN A 125 -2.28 3.30 -23.23
CA ASN A 125 -0.92 3.50 -23.70
C ASN A 125 0.12 3.41 -22.57
N SER A 126 -0.26 2.99 -21.36
CA SER A 126 0.67 2.81 -20.23
C SER A 126 0.12 1.79 -19.24
N ALA A 127 0.63 0.56 -19.34
CA ALA A 127 0.16 -0.56 -18.54
C ALA A 127 1.31 -1.43 -17.99
N PRO A 128 1.18 -1.98 -16.76
CA PRO A 128 2.09 -3.00 -16.28
C PRO A 128 2.11 -4.23 -17.20
N SER A 129 3.29 -4.69 -17.59
CA SER A 129 3.49 -5.87 -18.45
C SER A 129 3.96 -7.09 -17.67
N ARG A 130 4.29 -6.94 -16.38
CA ARG A 130 4.71 -8.02 -15.48
C ARG A 130 3.83 -8.08 -14.23
N ALA A 131 3.68 -9.28 -13.68
CA ALA A 131 3.11 -9.45 -12.35
C ALA A 131 4.13 -9.02 -11.28
N GLY A 132 3.63 -8.61 -10.12
CA GLY A 132 4.46 -8.22 -8.98
C GLY A 132 3.84 -7.12 -8.12
N ASN A 133 4.62 -6.66 -7.16
CA ASN A 133 4.30 -5.52 -6.31
C ASN A 133 4.64 -4.24 -7.07
N TYR A 134 3.75 -3.26 -7.07
CA TYR A 134 4.00 -1.98 -7.72
C TYR A 134 3.71 -0.82 -6.78
N LEU A 135 4.55 0.22 -6.86
CA LEU A 135 4.16 1.55 -6.44
C LEU A 135 3.63 2.34 -7.62
N LEU A 136 2.42 2.86 -7.45
CA LEU A 136 1.95 4.00 -8.22
C LEU A 136 2.62 5.25 -7.66
N ARG A 137 3.41 5.92 -8.49
CA ARG A 137 4.12 7.17 -8.15
C ARG A 137 3.40 8.32 -8.83
N VAL A 138 2.95 9.30 -8.07
CA VAL A 138 2.32 10.52 -8.61
C VAL A 138 3.23 11.71 -8.34
N PHE A 139 3.52 12.49 -9.38
CA PHE A 139 4.49 13.57 -9.37
C PHE A 139 4.08 14.73 -10.29
N LEU A 140 4.70 15.90 -10.10
CA LEU A 140 4.39 17.11 -10.85
C LEU A 140 5.25 17.26 -12.10
N ASN A 141 4.69 17.91 -13.12
CA ASN A 141 5.42 18.44 -14.28
C ASN A 141 6.26 17.41 -15.05
N ASN A 142 5.88 16.14 -14.96
CA ASN A 142 6.63 15.01 -15.49
C ASN A 142 8.06 14.86 -14.90
N ASP A 143 8.31 15.44 -13.73
CA ASP A 143 9.57 15.38 -13.02
C ASP A 143 9.47 14.44 -11.81
N THR A 144 10.15 13.30 -11.90
CA THR A 144 10.10 12.26 -10.86
C THR A 144 10.71 12.68 -9.51
N THR A 145 11.44 13.79 -9.47
CA THR A 145 11.96 14.38 -8.22
C THR A 145 10.87 15.15 -7.46
N GLN A 146 9.84 15.65 -8.16
CA GLN A 146 8.71 16.37 -7.59
C GLN A 146 7.60 15.39 -7.17
N MET A 147 7.95 14.44 -6.29
CA MET A 147 7.04 13.41 -5.80
C MET A 147 5.94 14.00 -4.93
N VAL A 148 4.69 13.63 -5.23
CA VAL A 148 3.51 14.14 -4.53
C VAL A 148 3.00 13.08 -3.55
N PHE A 149 2.81 11.85 -4.04
CA PHE A 149 2.50 10.69 -3.21
C PHE A 149 2.81 9.38 -3.92
N THR A 150 2.85 8.31 -3.15
CA THR A 150 2.98 6.93 -3.59
C THR A 150 1.85 6.07 -3.03
N LYS A 151 1.38 5.10 -3.82
CA LYS A 151 0.40 4.09 -3.38
C LYS A 151 0.82 2.70 -3.83
N ARG A 152 0.75 1.74 -2.91
CA ARG A 152 0.96 0.31 -3.19
C ARG A 152 -0.23 -0.26 -3.98
N PHE A 153 0.06 -1.11 -4.94
CA PHE A 153 -0.89 -2.03 -5.57
C PHE A 153 -0.18 -3.28 -6.08
N VAL A 154 -0.97 -4.29 -6.46
CA VAL A 154 -0.43 -5.56 -6.95
C VAL A 154 -0.99 -5.86 -8.33
N VAL A 155 -0.11 -6.35 -9.20
CA VAL A 155 -0.50 -6.94 -10.48
C VAL A 155 -0.32 -8.44 -10.33
N ALA A 156 -1.42 -9.18 -10.29
CA ALA A 156 -1.43 -10.60 -10.00
C ALA A 156 -1.51 -11.44 -11.29
N THR A 157 -0.94 -12.64 -11.25
CA THR A 157 -1.30 -13.70 -12.19
C THR A 157 -1.84 -14.87 -11.39
N ASN A 158 -3.08 -15.27 -11.66
CA ASN A 158 -3.69 -16.47 -11.06
C ASN A 158 -3.01 -17.79 -11.49
N LEU A 159 -1.89 -18.10 -10.85
CA LEU A 159 -1.09 -19.33 -11.02
C LEU A 159 -1.02 -20.16 -9.72
N ALA A 160 -1.82 -19.81 -8.72
CA ALA A 160 -1.89 -20.54 -7.46
C ALA A 160 -3.31 -20.41 -6.89
N LYS A 161 -3.83 -21.52 -6.36
CA LYS A 161 -5.08 -21.53 -5.60
C LYS A 161 -4.75 -21.35 -4.13
N ILE A 162 -5.41 -20.40 -3.48
CA ILE A 162 -5.21 -20.07 -2.08
C ILE A 162 -6.50 -20.40 -1.31
N GLY A 163 -6.40 -21.29 -0.32
CA GLY A 163 -7.43 -21.53 0.69
C GLY A 163 -7.00 -20.90 2.00
N ALA A 164 -7.92 -20.22 2.69
CA ALA A 164 -7.65 -19.59 3.97
C ALA A 164 -8.85 -19.78 4.91
N ALA A 165 -8.60 -20.08 6.18
CA ALA A 165 -9.61 -20.13 7.22
C ALA A 165 -9.10 -19.42 8.47
N VAL A 166 -9.95 -18.61 9.10
CA VAL A 166 -9.70 -18.04 10.42
C VAL A 166 -10.14 -19.06 11.47
N GLN A 167 -9.28 -19.34 12.44
CA GLN A 167 -9.51 -20.29 13.52
C GLN A 167 -9.21 -19.64 14.87
N GLN A 168 -9.78 -20.22 15.93
CA GLN A 168 -9.37 -19.88 17.29
C GLN A 168 -7.92 -20.33 17.53
N PRO A 169 -7.08 -19.53 18.21
CA PRO A 169 -5.76 -19.96 18.64
C PRO A 169 -5.82 -21.20 19.54
N PHE A 170 -4.75 -21.99 19.61
CA PHE A 170 -4.55 -23.09 20.55
C PHE A 170 -4.15 -22.60 21.94
N ASN A 171 -3.39 -21.51 22.03
CA ASN A 171 -3.04 -20.92 23.32
C ASN A 171 -4.29 -20.34 23.99
N ALA A 172 -4.68 -20.94 25.12
CA ALA A 172 -5.86 -20.55 25.89
C ALA A 172 -5.87 -19.07 26.30
N SER A 173 -4.69 -18.49 26.54
CA SER A 173 -4.55 -17.06 26.87
C SER A 173 -4.95 -16.13 25.72
N LEU A 174 -4.95 -16.61 24.48
CA LEU A 174 -5.27 -15.83 23.27
C LEU A 174 -6.71 -16.02 22.78
N PHE A 175 -7.53 -16.87 23.42
CA PHE A 175 -8.88 -17.18 22.94
C PHE A 175 -9.79 -15.94 22.75
N ARG A 176 -9.55 -14.87 23.51
CA ARG A 176 -10.35 -13.63 23.46
C ARG A 176 -9.65 -12.46 22.76
N THR A 177 -8.38 -12.59 22.44
CA THR A 177 -7.55 -11.47 21.94
C THR A 177 -6.87 -11.77 20.62
N GLY A 178 -6.65 -13.05 20.31
CA GLY A 178 -5.98 -13.49 19.08
C GLY A 178 -6.90 -14.22 18.13
N GLN A 179 -6.42 -14.33 16.90
CA GLN A 179 -6.96 -15.17 15.83
C GLN A 179 -5.79 -15.89 15.17
N LYS A 180 -6.06 -17.07 14.60
CA LYS A 180 -5.07 -17.86 13.88
C LYS A 180 -5.54 -18.07 12.44
N LEU A 181 -4.62 -18.07 11.49
CA LEU A 181 -4.92 -18.40 10.10
C LEU A 181 -4.43 -19.81 9.75
N GLN A 182 -5.29 -20.59 9.12
CA GLN A 182 -4.92 -21.82 8.42
C GLN A 182 -4.87 -21.49 6.92
N LEU A 183 -3.69 -21.55 6.31
CA LEU A 183 -3.49 -21.23 4.90
C LEU A 183 -3.01 -22.46 4.13
N ALA A 184 -3.56 -22.65 2.94
CA ALA A 184 -3.11 -23.65 1.99
C ALA A 184 -2.94 -23.01 0.61
N VAL A 185 -1.77 -23.21 -0.01
CA VAL A 185 -1.47 -22.75 -1.35
C VAL A 185 -1.18 -23.97 -2.21
N THR A 186 -1.90 -24.10 -3.32
CA THR A 186 -1.63 -25.11 -4.35
C THR A 186 -1.19 -24.42 -5.62
N THR A 187 0.07 -24.60 -6.01
CA THR A 187 0.64 -23.96 -7.21
C THR A 187 0.24 -24.69 -8.48
N ASP A 188 0.12 -23.93 -9.56
CA ASP A 188 -0.03 -24.44 -10.93
C ASP A 188 1.29 -25.06 -11.43
N GLN A 189 1.21 -26.03 -12.34
CA GLN A 189 2.37 -26.71 -12.91
C GLN A 189 3.35 -25.77 -13.64
N ARG A 190 2.89 -24.58 -14.05
CA ARG A 190 3.73 -23.53 -14.64
C ARG A 190 4.70 -22.91 -13.62
N ILE A 191 4.42 -23.02 -12.32
CA ILE A 191 5.34 -22.59 -11.26
C ILE A 191 6.20 -23.79 -10.87
N LYS A 192 7.49 -23.74 -11.24
CA LYS A 192 8.48 -24.71 -10.79
C LYS A 192 9.11 -24.23 -9.49
N VAL A 193 8.64 -24.77 -8.37
CA VAL A 193 9.23 -24.52 -7.06
C VAL A 193 10.36 -25.52 -6.83
N MET A 194 11.57 -25.03 -6.57
CA MET A 194 12.74 -25.87 -6.31
C MET A 194 12.98 -26.02 -4.81
N SER A 195 12.64 -25.00 -4.04
CA SER A 195 12.77 -24.94 -2.59
C SER A 195 11.50 -24.33 -1.97
N PRO A 196 11.06 -24.76 -0.77
CA PRO A 196 9.84 -24.22 -0.18
C PRO A 196 9.94 -22.72 0.17
N GLN A 197 11.16 -22.17 0.22
CA GLN A 197 11.45 -20.75 0.40
C GLN A 197 11.27 -19.90 -0.87
N ASP A 198 11.11 -20.52 -2.05
CA ASP A 198 10.84 -19.79 -3.30
C ASP A 198 9.43 -19.15 -3.28
N LEU A 199 8.52 -19.70 -2.46
CA LEU A 199 7.16 -19.21 -2.29
C LEU A 199 7.06 -18.38 -1.01
N LYS A 200 6.79 -17.09 -1.16
CA LYS A 200 6.53 -16.16 -0.04
C LYS A 200 5.05 -15.82 0.00
N VAL A 201 4.45 -15.93 1.17
CA VAL A 201 3.05 -15.57 1.43
C VAL A 201 3.04 -14.32 2.30
N VAL A 202 2.26 -13.31 1.88
CA VAL A 202 2.04 -12.09 2.66
C VAL A 202 0.57 -12.02 3.04
N VAL A 203 0.30 -11.91 4.34
CA VAL A 203 -1.06 -11.77 4.87
C VAL A 203 -1.24 -10.33 5.35
N LEU A 204 -2.30 -9.69 4.87
CA LEU A 204 -2.68 -8.34 5.30
C LEU A 204 -3.98 -8.40 6.10
N GLN A 205 -3.91 -8.13 7.41
CA GLN A 205 -5.12 -7.90 8.20
C GLN A 205 -5.67 -6.51 7.88
N ASN A 206 -6.91 -6.44 7.41
CA ASN A 206 -7.58 -5.17 7.08
C ASN A 206 -6.73 -4.27 6.17
N GLN A 207 -5.99 -4.88 5.23
CA GLN A 207 -5.11 -4.18 4.26
C GLN A 207 -3.96 -3.39 4.90
N ASN A 208 -3.63 -3.66 6.16
CA ASN A 208 -2.55 -2.98 6.85
C ASN A 208 -1.20 -3.69 6.63
N PHE A 209 -0.26 -3.00 5.98
CA PHE A 209 1.10 -3.50 5.78
C PHE A 209 1.98 -3.43 7.03
N GLN A 210 1.63 -2.60 8.03
CA GLN A 210 2.42 -2.47 9.26
C GLN A 210 2.29 -3.70 10.15
N THR A 211 1.15 -4.37 10.11
CA THR A 211 0.85 -5.60 10.86
C THR A 211 0.82 -6.83 9.96
N ALA A 212 1.42 -6.73 8.77
CA ALA A 212 1.44 -7.82 7.80
C ALA A 212 2.32 -8.98 8.27
N LEU A 213 1.85 -10.21 8.05
CA LEU A 213 2.67 -11.40 8.24
C LEU A 213 3.39 -11.71 6.94
N TYR A 214 4.72 -11.83 7.00
CA TYR A 214 5.56 -12.28 5.90
C TYR A 214 6.05 -13.68 6.21
N ILE A 215 5.53 -14.66 5.46
CA ILE A 215 5.74 -16.08 5.72
C ILE A 215 6.50 -16.68 4.53
N ASP A 216 7.72 -17.14 4.77
CA ASP A 216 8.63 -17.67 3.76
C ASP A 216 8.93 -19.17 3.96
N ARG A 217 8.30 -19.79 4.97
CA ARG A 217 8.46 -21.21 5.28
C ARG A 217 7.12 -21.86 5.55
N PRO A 218 6.71 -22.84 4.74
CA PRO A 218 5.52 -23.62 5.00
C PRO A 218 5.75 -24.58 6.18
N THR A 219 4.68 -24.87 6.92
CA THR A 219 4.64 -25.95 7.91
C THR A 219 4.72 -27.31 7.20
N ILE A 220 4.04 -27.46 6.07
CA ILE A 220 4.05 -28.68 5.26
C ILE A 220 4.28 -28.30 3.79
N TRP A 221 5.22 -29.00 3.13
CA TRP A 221 5.43 -28.91 1.69
C TRP A 221 5.39 -30.31 1.06
N ARG A 222 4.48 -30.51 0.10
CA ARG A 222 4.29 -31.78 -0.63
C ARG A 222 4.03 -31.50 -2.11
N GLY A 223 5.06 -31.62 -2.94
CA GLY A 223 4.95 -31.33 -4.37
C GLY A 223 4.56 -29.87 -4.63
N ASN A 224 3.34 -29.64 -5.14
CA ASN A 224 2.80 -28.30 -5.40
C ASN A 224 1.91 -27.76 -4.27
N TYR A 225 1.77 -28.50 -3.16
CA TYR A 225 0.96 -28.11 -2.00
C TYR A 225 1.83 -27.56 -0.87
N PHE A 226 1.44 -26.39 -0.37
CA PHE A 226 2.08 -25.66 0.71
C PHE A 226 1.04 -25.34 1.78
N GLU A 227 1.31 -25.70 3.02
CA GLU A 227 0.43 -25.41 4.15
C GLU A 227 1.15 -24.57 5.19
N TYR A 228 0.45 -23.58 5.73
CA TYR A 228 0.92 -22.71 6.81
C TYR A 228 -0.12 -22.78 7.93
N SER A 229 0.21 -23.54 8.97
CA SER A 229 -0.71 -23.87 10.06
C SER A 229 -0.11 -23.72 11.45
N ASP A 230 1.17 -23.37 11.54
CA ASP A 230 1.83 -23.05 12.80
C ASP A 230 1.31 -21.71 13.35
N GLU A 231 0.81 -21.72 14.59
CA GLU A 231 0.31 -20.53 15.29
C GLU A 231 1.40 -19.48 15.48
N ALA A 232 2.67 -19.89 15.63
CA ALA A 232 3.78 -18.96 15.83
C ALA A 232 4.00 -18.02 14.63
N ILE A 233 3.60 -18.44 13.43
CA ILE A 233 3.77 -17.66 12.18
C ILE A 233 2.45 -17.12 11.63
N THR A 234 1.31 -17.73 11.98
CA THR A 234 -0.03 -17.38 11.46
C THR A 234 -0.95 -16.73 12.50
N GLY A 235 -0.51 -16.62 13.75
CA GLY A 235 -1.23 -15.94 14.82
C GLY A 235 -1.22 -14.43 14.62
N MET A 236 -2.37 -13.80 14.84
CA MET A 236 -2.57 -12.35 14.76
C MET A 236 -3.44 -11.88 15.92
N GLU A 237 -3.30 -10.64 16.33
CA GLU A 237 -4.28 -10.00 17.22
C GLU A 237 -5.63 -9.89 16.49
N ALA A 238 -6.74 -10.24 17.14
CA ALA A 238 -8.09 -10.18 16.56
C ALA A 238 -8.59 -8.73 16.37
N ALA A 239 -7.99 -7.77 17.10
CA ALA A 239 -8.43 -6.39 17.18
C ALA A 239 -9.93 -6.26 17.57
N ARG A 240 -10.51 -5.06 17.38
CA ARG A 240 -11.94 -4.79 17.53
C ARG A 240 -12.45 -4.06 16.29
N GLU A 241 -13.77 -3.94 16.14
CA GLU A 241 -14.37 -3.23 15.03
C GLU A 241 -13.92 -1.76 14.98
N PHE A 242 -13.70 -1.26 13.77
CA PHE A 242 -13.36 0.15 13.57
C PHE A 242 -14.50 1.05 14.04
N ARG A 243 -14.14 2.10 14.77
CA ARG A 243 -15.07 3.18 15.10
C ARG A 243 -15.33 3.99 13.83
N TRP A 244 -16.59 4.02 13.40
CA TRP A 244 -17.03 4.85 12.29
C TRP A 244 -17.51 6.22 12.80
N LEU A 245 -17.42 7.24 11.93
CA LEU A 245 -17.99 8.57 12.13
C LEU A 245 -18.73 8.96 10.86
N ASP A 246 -19.99 9.37 10.99
CA ASP A 246 -20.79 9.82 9.85
C ASP A 246 -20.74 11.35 9.74
N MET A 247 -20.13 11.83 8.65
CA MET A 247 -20.01 13.24 8.30
C MET A 247 -20.65 13.56 6.93
N ARG A 248 -21.63 12.77 6.48
CA ARG A 248 -22.32 13.00 5.19
C ARG A 248 -23.04 14.34 5.13
N SER A 249 -23.48 14.85 6.29
CA SER A 249 -24.06 16.19 6.45
C SER A 249 -23.50 16.82 7.71
N LEU A 250 -23.10 18.08 7.61
CA LEU A 250 -22.67 18.92 8.74
C LEU A 250 -23.76 19.93 9.11
N ARG A 251 -25.02 19.70 8.72
CA ARG A 251 -26.16 20.54 9.13
C ARG A 251 -26.69 20.16 10.51
N LEU A 252 -26.53 18.90 10.88
CA LEU A 252 -26.99 18.32 12.13
C LEU A 252 -25.87 17.44 12.70
N ARG A 253 -25.84 17.29 14.02
CA ARG A 253 -24.93 16.37 14.69
C ARG A 253 -25.39 14.93 14.44
N SER A 254 -24.45 14.07 14.01
CA SER A 254 -24.68 12.62 13.98
C SER A 254 -24.44 12.00 15.36
N ASP A 255 -24.81 10.73 15.53
CA ASP A 255 -24.80 10.01 16.82
C ASP A 255 -23.47 10.11 17.58
N ARG A 256 -22.34 10.03 16.86
CA ARG A 256 -20.99 10.03 17.45
C ARG A 256 -20.32 11.40 17.53
N MET A 257 -21.07 12.48 17.24
CA MET A 257 -20.60 13.85 17.35
C MET A 257 -20.98 14.46 18.71
N GLU A 258 -19.98 14.92 19.44
CA GLU A 258 -20.14 15.65 20.70
C GLU A 258 -20.42 17.13 20.47
N THR A 259 -19.65 17.78 19.60
CA THR A 259 -19.84 19.20 19.28
C THR A 259 -19.60 19.42 17.80
N LEU A 260 -20.41 20.30 17.21
CA LEU A 260 -20.23 20.79 15.86
C LEU A 260 -20.05 22.31 15.93
N ASP A 261 -18.85 22.79 15.65
CA ASP A 261 -18.48 24.21 15.68
C ASP A 261 -18.29 24.70 14.24
N ASN A 262 -19.28 25.44 13.74
CA ASN A 262 -19.27 26.00 12.39
C ASN A 262 -18.57 27.35 12.40
N ARG A 263 -17.38 27.41 11.81
CA ARG A 263 -16.59 28.62 11.64
C ARG A 263 -16.78 29.18 10.23
N LYS A 264 -16.23 30.36 9.98
CA LYS A 264 -16.36 31.04 8.68
C LYS A 264 -15.64 30.26 7.56
N ASP A 265 -14.51 29.65 7.88
CA ASP A 265 -13.56 29.01 6.96
C ASP A 265 -13.45 27.49 7.13
N SER A 266 -14.02 26.93 8.20
CA SER A 266 -13.96 25.50 8.49
C SER A 266 -15.15 25.05 9.33
N VAL A 267 -15.34 23.72 9.39
CA VAL A 267 -16.27 23.10 10.34
C VAL A 267 -15.49 22.14 11.21
N HIS A 268 -15.55 22.34 12.52
CA HIS A 268 -14.85 21.55 13.51
C HIS A 268 -15.81 20.52 14.10
N VAL A 269 -15.47 19.24 13.96
CA VAL A 269 -16.25 18.11 14.49
C VAL A 269 -15.50 17.53 15.69
N TYR A 270 -16.08 17.66 16.87
CA TYR A 270 -15.60 17.02 18.08
C TYR A 270 -16.35 15.70 18.28
N VAL A 271 -15.62 14.60 18.41
CA VAL A 271 -16.17 13.25 18.59
C VAL A 271 -16.28 12.88 20.07
N LYS A 272 -17.27 12.03 20.38
CA LYS A 272 -17.48 11.45 21.71
C LYS A 272 -16.38 10.46 22.11
#